data_AF-A0A8B4QBS0-F1
#
_entry.id   AF-A0A8B4QBS0-F1
#
_cell.length_a   1.000
_cell.length_b   1.000
_cell.length_c   1.000
_cell.angle_alpha   90.00
_cell.angle_beta   90.00
_cell.angle_gamma   90.00
#
_symmetry.space_group_name_H-M   'P 1'
#
loop_
_entity.id
_entity.type
_entity.pdbx_description
1 polymer ?
#
loop_
_entity_poly.entity_id
_entity_poly.type
_entity_poly.pdbx_seq_one_letter_code
_entity_poly.pdbx_strand_id
1 'polypeptide(L)'
;MRNLLNKKLKNEKGMTLIELLAVIVILAIIALIAIPAIGNIISNSKSKAILADATTIISGAKTAIADGACSTSTKCTGTELKDFVEISGTALVATDTVTKNADGGYTIVYTGLKDLNEKYKAKLPDNSENKATQKEIATAMGGK
;
A
#
# COMPACT_ATOMS: atom_id res chain seq x y z
N MET A 1 -49.73 -5.59 37.10
CA MET A 1 -48.43 -5.61 36.39
C MET A 1 -48.28 -4.58 35.25
N ARG A 2 -49.33 -3.84 34.84
CA ARG A 2 -49.25 -2.88 33.70
C ARG A 2 -48.66 -1.50 34.05
N ASN A 3 -48.59 -1.11 35.33
CA ASN A 3 -48.16 0.23 35.74
C ASN A 3 -46.62 0.43 35.82
N LEU A 4 -45.83 -0.65 35.70
CA LEU A 4 -44.35 -0.56 35.72
C LEU A 4 -43.78 -0.24 34.32
N LEU A 5 -44.43 -0.72 33.26
CA LEU A 5 -44.04 -0.47 31.86
C LEU A 5 -44.26 1.00 31.46
N ASN A 6 -45.38 1.60 31.88
CA ASN A 6 -45.69 3.01 31.61
C ASN A 6 -44.76 4.03 32.31
N LYS A 7 -44.01 3.61 33.33
CA LYS A 7 -43.09 4.48 34.08
C LYS A 7 -41.70 4.57 33.44
N LYS A 8 -41.28 3.55 32.67
CA LYS A 8 -40.00 3.56 31.95
C LYS A 8 -40.03 4.45 30.70
N LEU A 9 -41.14 4.47 29.97
CA LEU A 9 -41.31 5.30 28.75
C LEU A 9 -41.39 6.81 29.02
N LYS A 10 -41.63 7.23 30.27
CA LYS A 10 -41.70 8.64 30.69
C LYS A 10 -40.39 9.18 31.27
N ASN A 11 -39.33 8.37 31.32
CA ASN A 11 -38.01 8.75 31.84
C ASN A 11 -36.97 8.96 30.72
N GLU A 12 -37.40 9.15 29.48
CA GLU A 12 -36.56 9.61 28.38
C GLU A 12 -36.32 11.12 28.55
N LYS A 13 -35.42 11.49 29.47
CA LYS A 13 -34.85 12.85 29.48
C LYS A 13 -34.05 12.99 28.18
N GLY A 14 -34.67 13.54 27.15
CA GLY A 14 -34.01 13.79 25.87
C GLY A 14 -32.79 14.70 26.05
N MET A 15 -31.70 14.36 25.37
CA MET A 15 -30.55 15.27 25.25
C MET A 15 -31.02 16.59 24.63
N THR A 16 -30.55 17.70 25.17
CA THR A 16 -30.84 19.01 24.60
C THR A 16 -30.06 19.18 23.30
N LEU A 17 -30.62 19.92 22.33
CA LEU A 17 -29.92 20.17 21.05
C LEU A 17 -28.55 20.84 21.26
N ILE A 18 -28.39 21.62 22.34
CA ILE A 18 -27.15 22.32 22.64
C ILE A 18 -26.03 21.38 23.11
N GLU A 19 -26.37 20.30 23.82
CA GLU A 19 -25.40 19.27 24.23
C GLU A 19 -24.90 18.49 23.01
N LEU A 20 -25.80 18.13 22.09
CA LEU A 20 -25.41 17.51 20.83
C LEU A 20 -24.56 18.45 19.97
N LEU A 21 -24.89 19.74 19.95
CA LEU A 21 -24.13 20.74 19.20
C LEU A 21 -22.70 20.88 19.73
N ALA A 22 -22.51 20.94 21.06
CA ALA A 22 -21.18 21.05 21.66
C ALA A 22 -20.28 19.85 21.29
N VAL A 23 -20.83 18.63 21.25
CA VAL A 23 -20.08 17.43 20.87
C VAL A 23 -19.64 17.47 19.40
N ILE A 24 -20.54 17.86 18.50
CA ILE A 24 -20.24 17.95 17.06
C ILE A 24 -19.16 19.00 16.80
N VAL A 25 -19.18 20.14 17.51
CA VAL A 25 -18.14 21.17 17.40
C VAL A 25 -16.77 20.63 17.79
N ILE A 26 -16.68 19.90 18.90
CA ILE A 26 -15.42 19.29 19.35
C ILE A 26 -14.93 18.25 18.33
N LEU A 27 -15.82 17.37 17.84
CA LEU A 27 -15.48 16.38 16.81
C LEU A 27 -15.02 17.04 15.51
N ALA A 28 -15.60 18.18 15.12
CA ALA A 28 -15.20 18.93 13.93
C ALA A 28 -13.78 19.48 14.05
N ILE A 29 -13.41 20.05 15.21
CA ILE A 29 -12.05 20.56 15.46
C ILE A 29 -11.03 19.42 15.41
N ILE A 30 -11.33 18.28 16.06
CA ILE A 30 -10.45 17.10 16.04
C ILE A 30 -10.31 16.56 14.62
N ALA A 31 -11.41 16.42 13.89
CA ALA A 31 -11.41 15.92 12.51
C ALA A 31 -10.58 16.78 11.57
N LEU A 32 -10.63 18.12 11.73
CA LEU A 32 -9.88 19.06 10.89
C LEU A 32 -8.36 18.81 10.95
N ILE A 33 -7.81 18.48 12.12
CA ILE A 33 -6.38 18.18 12.28
C ILE A 33 -6.08 16.72 11.92
N ALA A 34 -6.98 15.79 12.30
CA ALA A 34 -6.77 14.37 12.15
C ALA A 34 -6.79 13.90 10.68
N ILE A 35 -7.70 14.41 9.85
CA ILE A 35 -7.87 13.99 8.44
C ILE A 35 -6.58 14.13 7.62
N PRO A 36 -5.91 15.31 7.55
CA PRO A 36 -4.69 15.44 6.75
C PRO A 36 -3.53 14.59 7.31
N ALA A 37 -3.42 14.49 8.64
CA ALA A 37 -2.38 13.68 9.29
C ALA A 37 -2.53 12.18 8.96
N ILE A 38 -3.74 11.64 9.11
CA ILE A 38 -4.06 10.24 8.80
C ILE A 38 -3.89 9.96 7.30
N GLY A 39 -4.30 10.88 6.43
CA GLY A 39 -4.12 10.75 4.98
C GLY A 39 -2.65 10.57 4.58
N ASN A 40 -1.74 11.36 5.16
CA ASN A 40 -0.31 11.22 4.90
C ASN A 40 0.25 9.90 5.45
N ILE A 41 -0.18 9.47 6.64
CA ILE A 41 0.23 8.18 7.22
C ILE A 41 -0.19 7.02 6.32
N ILE A 42 -1.47 6.98 5.89
CA ILE A 42 -2.00 5.93 5.01
C ILE A 42 -1.26 5.92 3.68
N SER A 43 -1.03 7.09 3.08
CA SER A 43 -0.29 7.22 1.81
C SER A 43 1.13 6.66 1.90
N ASN A 44 1.83 6.95 3.00
CA ASN A 44 3.17 6.42 3.26
C ASN A 44 3.15 4.90 3.50
N SER A 45 2.16 4.38 4.24
CA SER A 45 1.99 2.95 4.48
C SER A 45 1.69 2.18 3.19
N LYS A 46 0.79 2.69 2.34
CA LYS A 46 0.49 2.10 1.02
C LYS A 46 1.75 2.06 0.14
N SER A 47 2.50 3.16 0.11
CA SER A 47 3.73 3.24 -0.68
C SER A 47 4.80 2.25 -0.20
N LYS A 48 4.96 2.10 1.13
CA LYS A 48 5.86 1.10 1.71
C LYS A 48 5.43 -0.34 1.37
N ALA A 49 4.13 -0.64 1.40
CA ALA A 49 3.62 -1.95 1.03
C ALA A 49 3.93 -2.27 -0.45
N ILE A 50 3.76 -1.31 -1.36
CA ILE A 50 4.11 -1.47 -2.77
C ILE A 50 5.61 -1.75 -2.96
N LEU A 51 6.49 -1.06 -2.23
CA LEU A 51 7.94 -1.31 -2.29
C LEU A 51 8.32 -2.68 -1.71
N ALA A 52 7.60 -3.13 -0.67
CA ALA A 52 7.75 -4.47 -0.13
C ALA A 52 7.32 -5.54 -1.14
N ASP A 53 6.17 -5.36 -1.79
CA ASP A 53 5.70 -6.24 -2.88
C ASP A 53 6.76 -6.31 -3.99
N ALA A 54 7.30 -5.18 -4.43
CA ALA A 54 8.36 -5.14 -5.44
C ALA A 54 9.60 -5.95 -5.02
N THR A 55 9.97 -5.92 -3.74
CA THR A 55 11.08 -6.72 -3.20
C THR A 55 10.76 -8.21 -3.16
N THR A 56 9.53 -8.57 -2.78
CA THR A 56 9.03 -9.96 -2.83
C THR A 56 9.02 -10.47 -4.27
N ILE A 57 8.56 -9.66 -5.23
CA ILE A 57 8.55 -9.99 -6.66
C ILE A 57 9.97 -10.24 -7.17
N ILE A 58 10.93 -9.37 -6.82
CA ILE A 58 12.34 -9.58 -7.20
C ILE A 58 12.89 -10.87 -6.59
N SER A 59 12.51 -11.20 -5.35
CA SER A 59 12.97 -12.42 -4.67
C SER A 59 12.38 -13.68 -5.31
N GLY A 60 11.08 -13.68 -5.62
CA GLY A 60 10.46 -14.77 -6.36
C GLY A 60 11.02 -14.91 -7.77
N ALA A 61 11.34 -13.81 -8.45
CA ALA A 61 12.02 -13.84 -9.75
C ALA A 61 13.43 -14.42 -9.68
N LYS A 62 14.19 -14.17 -8.60
CA LYS A 62 15.49 -14.85 -8.38
C LYS A 62 15.31 -16.36 -8.33
N THR A 63 14.30 -16.83 -7.61
CA THR A 63 13.96 -18.27 -7.52
C THR A 63 13.52 -18.82 -8.88
N ALA A 64 12.62 -18.14 -9.58
CA ALA A 64 12.11 -18.57 -10.88
C ALA A 64 13.21 -18.62 -11.96
N ILE A 65 14.16 -17.69 -11.94
CA ILE A 65 15.33 -17.71 -12.83
C ILE A 65 16.24 -18.91 -12.51
N ALA A 66 16.45 -19.19 -11.22
CA ALA A 66 17.26 -20.34 -10.80
C ALA A 66 16.61 -21.68 -11.16
N ASP A 67 15.29 -21.74 -11.16
CA ASP A 67 14.49 -22.93 -11.54
C ASP A 67 14.31 -23.08 -13.06
N GLY A 68 14.66 -22.03 -13.83
CA GLY A 68 14.51 -22.04 -15.30
C GLY A 68 13.06 -21.83 -15.78
N ALA A 69 12.17 -21.38 -14.91
CA ALA A 69 10.74 -21.17 -15.21
C ALA A 69 10.46 -19.86 -15.99
N CYS A 70 11.47 -19.06 -16.28
CA CYS A 70 11.34 -17.76 -16.93
C CYS A 70 11.65 -17.79 -18.42
N SER A 71 11.03 -16.87 -19.18
CA SER A 71 11.21 -16.70 -20.62
C SER A 71 12.67 -16.68 -21.07
N THR A 72 13.56 -16.10 -20.27
CA THR A 72 15.02 -16.20 -20.46
C THR A 72 15.74 -16.38 -19.12
N SER A 73 17.02 -16.75 -19.18
CA SER A 73 17.91 -16.87 -18.00
C SER A 73 18.15 -15.54 -17.25
N THR A 74 17.62 -14.43 -17.78
CA THR A 74 17.77 -13.10 -17.21
C THR A 74 16.46 -12.34 -17.11
N LYS A 75 15.33 -12.86 -17.56
CA LYS A 75 14.06 -12.12 -17.58
C LYS A 75 12.85 -13.01 -17.34
N CYS A 76 12.02 -12.60 -16.39
CA CYS A 76 10.72 -13.18 -16.09
C CYS A 76 9.60 -12.17 -16.34
N THR A 77 8.45 -12.67 -16.77
CA THR A 77 7.19 -11.92 -16.94
C THR A 77 6.27 -12.12 -15.73
N GLY A 78 5.34 -11.19 -15.52
CA GLY A 78 4.39 -11.27 -14.41
C GLY A 78 3.49 -12.50 -14.44
N THR A 79 3.28 -13.12 -15.62
CA THR A 79 2.56 -14.39 -15.76
C THR A 79 3.34 -15.57 -15.23
N GLU A 80 4.66 -15.61 -15.48
CA GLU A 80 5.55 -16.69 -15.02
C GLU A 80 5.80 -16.59 -13.52
N LEU A 81 5.75 -15.38 -12.96
CA LEU A 81 5.98 -15.14 -11.54
C LEU A 81 4.79 -15.44 -10.64
N LYS A 82 3.61 -15.75 -11.19
CA LYS A 82 2.39 -16.02 -10.38
C LYS A 82 2.54 -17.21 -9.44
N ASP A 83 3.29 -18.23 -9.85
CA ASP A 83 3.51 -19.43 -9.05
C ASP A 83 4.66 -19.26 -8.04
N PHE A 84 5.43 -18.17 -8.13
CA PHE A 84 6.61 -17.91 -7.30
C PHE A 84 6.42 -16.74 -6.33
N VAL A 85 5.36 -15.96 -6.49
CA VAL A 85 5.15 -14.70 -5.77
C VAL A 85 3.69 -14.58 -5.36
N GLU A 86 3.46 -14.42 -4.06
CA GLU A 86 2.18 -14.01 -3.50
C GLU A 86 2.31 -12.59 -2.96
N ILE A 87 1.50 -11.67 -3.48
CA ILE A 87 1.47 -10.26 -3.05
C ILE A 87 0.03 -9.86 -2.74
N SER A 88 -0.14 -9.08 -1.68
CA SER A 88 -1.46 -8.58 -1.26
C SER A 88 -1.86 -7.27 -1.97
N GLY A 89 -0.91 -6.63 -2.67
CA GLY A 89 -1.14 -5.40 -3.42
C GLY A 89 -1.68 -5.63 -4.83
N THR A 90 -1.21 -4.81 -5.78
CA THR A 90 -1.65 -4.87 -7.18
C THR A 90 -1.18 -6.19 -7.80
N ALA A 91 -2.12 -7.00 -8.32
CA ALA A 91 -1.79 -8.26 -8.94
C ALA A 91 -0.84 -8.09 -10.14
N LEU A 92 0.09 -9.03 -10.30
CA LEU A 92 1.01 -9.08 -11.43
C LEU A 92 0.24 -9.25 -12.74
N VAL A 93 0.58 -8.42 -13.72
CA VAL A 93 0.05 -8.48 -15.09
C VAL A 93 1.16 -8.90 -16.07
N ALA A 94 0.79 -9.35 -17.26
CA ALA A 94 1.75 -9.83 -18.26
C ALA A 94 2.80 -8.79 -18.68
N THR A 95 2.50 -7.50 -18.52
CA THR A 95 3.43 -6.39 -18.82
C THR A 95 4.45 -6.14 -17.72
N ASP A 96 4.23 -6.69 -16.52
CA ASP A 96 5.20 -6.60 -15.44
C ASP A 96 6.36 -7.54 -15.75
N THR A 97 7.59 -7.10 -15.49
CA THR A 97 8.79 -7.90 -15.77
C THR A 97 9.85 -7.71 -14.72
N VAL A 98 10.64 -8.74 -14.47
CA VAL A 98 11.88 -8.64 -13.69
C VAL A 98 13.04 -9.03 -14.60
N THR A 99 14.04 -8.16 -14.70
CA THR A 99 15.24 -8.39 -15.51
C THR A 99 16.48 -8.37 -14.63
N LYS A 100 17.32 -9.39 -14.74
CA LYS A 100 18.65 -9.47 -14.12
C LYS A 100 19.62 -8.64 -14.96
N ASN A 101 20.24 -7.64 -14.33
CA ASN A 101 21.23 -6.77 -14.95
C ASN A 101 22.60 -7.47 -15.02
N ALA A 102 23.48 -7.00 -15.90
CA ALA A 102 24.86 -7.50 -16.02
C ALA A 102 25.65 -7.35 -14.70
N ASP A 103 25.32 -6.35 -13.88
CA ASP A 103 25.96 -6.08 -12.59
C ASP A 103 25.52 -7.03 -11.46
N GLY A 104 24.67 -8.04 -11.76
CA GLY A 104 24.09 -8.96 -10.78
C GLY A 104 22.90 -8.40 -10.00
N GLY A 105 22.57 -7.12 -10.18
CA GLY A 105 21.34 -6.49 -9.68
C GLY A 105 20.09 -6.86 -10.48
N TYR A 106 18.91 -6.47 -9.99
CA TYR A 106 17.62 -6.75 -10.64
C TYR A 106 16.88 -5.44 -10.89
N THR A 107 16.26 -5.33 -12.07
CA THR A 107 15.35 -4.25 -12.45
C THR A 107 13.94 -4.82 -12.54
N ILE A 108 12.98 -4.18 -11.87
CA ILE A 108 11.57 -4.54 -11.92
C ILE A 108 10.80 -3.48 -12.70
N VAL A 109 9.89 -3.95 -13.55
CA VAL A 109 8.77 -3.19 -14.10
C VAL A 109 7.52 -3.75 -13.43
N TYR A 110 6.88 -2.96 -12.56
CA TYR A 110 5.70 -3.36 -11.80
C TYR A 110 4.67 -2.23 -11.78
N THR A 111 3.48 -2.53 -12.25
CA THR A 111 2.37 -1.57 -12.38
C THR A 111 1.99 -0.93 -11.05
N GLY A 112 2.13 -1.64 -9.92
CA GLY A 112 1.86 -1.10 -8.59
C GLY A 112 2.75 0.09 -8.20
N LEU A 113 3.93 0.26 -8.82
CA LEU A 113 4.82 1.41 -8.55
C LEU A 113 4.19 2.76 -8.97
N LYS A 114 3.18 2.76 -9.86
CA LYS A 114 2.41 3.97 -10.25
C LYS A 114 1.73 4.64 -9.06
N ASP A 115 1.32 3.83 -8.09
CA ASP A 115 0.52 4.24 -6.94
C ASP A 115 1.36 4.78 -5.77
N LEU A 116 2.68 4.86 -5.94
CA LEU A 116 3.55 5.48 -4.95
C LEU A 116 3.19 6.97 -4.78
N ASN A 117 3.34 7.47 -3.56
CA ASN A 117 3.21 8.89 -3.31
C ASN A 117 4.47 9.67 -3.75
N GLU A 118 4.35 11.00 -3.87
CA GLU A 118 5.43 11.88 -4.33
C GLU A 118 6.74 11.69 -3.56
N LYS A 119 6.67 11.45 -2.24
CA LYS A 119 7.84 11.24 -1.38
C LYS A 119 8.64 9.99 -1.76
N TYR A 120 7.98 8.90 -2.15
CA TYR A 120 8.65 7.66 -2.55
C TYR A 120 8.98 7.66 -4.05
N LYS A 121 8.13 8.27 -4.89
CA LYS A 121 8.41 8.46 -6.33
C LYS A 121 9.70 9.23 -6.57
N ALA A 122 9.94 10.31 -5.82
CA ALA A 122 11.16 11.11 -5.92
C ALA A 122 12.45 10.35 -5.55
N LYS A 123 12.35 9.17 -4.92
CA LYS A 123 13.51 8.33 -4.55
C LYS A 123 13.82 7.25 -5.59
N LEU A 124 12.96 7.10 -6.60
CA LEU A 124 13.18 6.21 -7.73
C LEU A 124 13.66 7.06 -8.92
N PRO A 125 14.55 6.55 -9.77
CA PRO A 125 15.02 7.26 -10.95
C PRO A 125 13.85 7.51 -11.91
N ASP A 126 13.89 8.67 -12.58
CA ASP A 126 12.94 9.07 -13.63
C ASP A 126 11.48 9.27 -13.18
N ASN A 127 11.21 9.46 -11.88
CA ASN A 127 9.83 9.44 -11.35
C ASN A 127 9.06 8.21 -11.86
N SER A 128 9.80 7.10 -12.06
CA SER A 128 9.42 6.05 -13.00
C SER A 128 8.01 5.57 -12.75
N GLU A 129 7.15 5.71 -13.77
CA GLU A 129 5.75 5.34 -13.69
C GLU A 129 5.60 3.89 -13.24
N ASN A 130 6.49 2.98 -13.62
CA ASN A 130 6.37 1.57 -13.26
C ASN A 130 7.70 0.83 -13.13
N LYS A 131 8.85 1.51 -13.06
CA LYS A 131 10.18 0.87 -13.15
C LYS A 131 11.06 1.24 -11.97
N ALA A 132 11.81 0.29 -11.42
CA ALA A 132 12.81 0.56 -10.40
C ALA A 132 13.88 -0.53 -10.36
N THR A 133 15.09 -0.20 -9.92
CA THR A 133 16.14 -1.17 -9.61
C THR A 133 16.05 -1.63 -8.16
N GLN A 134 16.56 -2.83 -7.87
CA GLN A 134 16.63 -3.39 -6.53
C GLN A 134 17.34 -2.44 -5.54
N LYS A 135 18.38 -1.73 -6.00
CA LYS A 135 19.14 -0.77 -5.18
C LYS A 135 18.29 0.45 -4.83
N GLU A 136 17.49 0.94 -5.76
CA GLU A 136 16.61 2.09 -5.53
C GLU A 136 15.44 1.73 -4.62
N ILE A 137 14.84 0.55 -4.79
CA ILE A 137 13.80 0.05 -3.89
C ILE A 137 14.35 -0.08 -2.47
N ALA A 138 15.55 -0.66 -2.31
CA ALA A 138 16.22 -0.74 -1.02
C ALA A 138 16.44 0.67 -0.41
N THR A 139 16.95 1.61 -1.19
CA THR A 139 17.18 3.00 -0.76
C THR A 139 15.87 3.72 -0.40
N ALA A 140 14.80 3.50 -1.16
CA ALA A 140 13.49 4.08 -0.91
C ALA A 140 12.85 3.57 0.39
N MET A 141 13.09 2.29 0.73
CA MET A 141 12.65 1.68 1.99
C MET A 141 13.52 2.07 3.21
N GLY A 142 14.67 2.70 3.00
CA GLY A 142 15.60 3.11 4.06
C GLY A 142 16.73 2.12 4.31
N GLY A 143 16.92 1.13 3.43
CA GLY A 143 18.13 0.31 3.37
C GLY A 143 19.29 1.15 2.83
N LYS A 144 20.44 1.11 3.52
CA LYS A 144 21.70 1.67 3.03
C LYS A 144 22.25 0.84 1.87
#